data_AF-A0A327JCN3-F1
#
_entry.id   AF-A0A327JCN3-F1
#
_cell.length_a   1.000
_cell.length_b   1.000
_cell.length_c   1.000
_cell.angle_alpha   90.00
_cell.angle_beta   90.00
_cell.angle_gamma   90.00
#
_symmetry.space_group_name_H-M   'P 1'
#
loop_
_entity.id
_entity.type
_entity.pdbx_description
1 polymer ?
#
loop_
_entity_poly.entity_id
_entity_poly.type
_entity_poly.pdbx_seq_one_letter_code
_entity_poly.pdbx_strand_id
1 'polypeptide(L)' 'MEKVGMNITPKEFKQLSKWSDNIYNTAVVIDYFVANQPEIEECYNLAPVVKQLRNDADVLNAFFIDHEKEVEDLNAV' A
#
# COMPACT_ATOMS: atom_id res chain seq x y z
N MET A 1 -18.95 -2.01 -25.36
CA MET A 1 -17.98 -1.34 -24.47
C MET A 1 -16.98 -2.40 -24.07
N GLU A 2 -15.73 -2.31 -24.52
CA GLU A 2 -14.67 -3.16 -23.96
C GLU A 2 -14.64 -2.92 -22.46
N LYS A 3 -14.82 -3.99 -21.66
CA LYS A 3 -14.38 -3.95 -20.27
C LYS A 3 -12.86 -3.87 -20.34
N VAL A 4 -12.31 -2.64 -20.35
CA VAL A 4 -10.89 -2.41 -20.15
C VAL A 4 -10.59 -2.62 -18.67
N GLY A 5 -10.81 -3.85 -18.20
CA GLY A 5 -10.26 -4.34 -16.95
C GLY A 5 -8.95 -5.03 -17.30
N MET A 6 -7.93 -4.88 -16.45
CA MET A 6 -6.78 -5.76 -16.55
C MET A 6 -7.27 -7.22 -16.42
N ASN A 7 -6.76 -8.11 -17.28
CA ASN A 7 -7.01 -9.56 -17.16
C ASN A 7 -6.26 -10.12 -15.95
N ILE A 8 -6.72 -9.79 -14.75
CA ILE A 8 -6.15 -10.26 -13.48
C ILE A 8 -7.11 -11.31 -12.92
N THR A 9 -6.59 -12.50 -12.66
CA THR A 9 -7.33 -13.56 -11.98
C THR A 9 -7.50 -13.24 -10.49
N PRO A 10 -8.54 -13.77 -9.81
CA PRO A 10 -8.69 -13.56 -8.36
C PRO A 10 -7.46 -13.97 -7.54
N LYS A 11 -6.72 -14.99 -8.00
CA LYS A 11 -5.47 -15.44 -7.37
C LYS A 11 -4.37 -14.39 -7.48
N GLU A 12 -4.20 -13.81 -8.67
CA GLU A 12 -3.23 -12.72 -8.90
C GLU A 12 -3.63 -11.47 -8.11
N PHE A 13 -4.93 -11.14 -8.07
CA PHE A 13 -5.42 -10.01 -7.28
C PHE A 13 -5.11 -10.18 -5.78
N LYS A 14 -5.35 -11.37 -5.21
CA LYS A 14 -4.98 -11.68 -3.82
C LYS A 14 -3.48 -11.58 -3.58
N GLN A 15 -2.67 -11.95 -4.57
CA GLN A 15 -1.22 -11.80 -4.48
C GLN A 15 -0.80 -10.32 -4.50
N LEU A 16 -1.45 -9.48 -5.31
CA LEU A 16 -1.24 -8.03 -5.32
C LEU A 16 -1.63 -7.40 -3.97
N SER A 17 -2.76 -7.79 -3.38
CA SER A 17 -3.18 -7.36 -2.02
C SER A 17 -2.07 -7.64 -0.99
N LYS A 18 -1.51 -8.87 -1.00
CA LYS A 18 -0.42 -9.23 -0.10
C LYS A 18 0.86 -8.41 -0.33
N TRP A 19 1.20 -8.11 -1.57
CA TRP A 19 2.35 -7.25 -1.86
C TRP A 19 2.11 -5.82 -1.42
N SER A 20 0.90 -5.29 -1.60
CA SER A 20 0.51 -3.97 -1.10
C SER A 20 0.67 -3.87 0.41
N ASP A 21 0.17 -4.85 1.16
CA ASP A 21 0.31 -4.90 2.62
C ASP A 21 1.79 -4.93 3.06
N ASN A 22 2.61 -5.75 2.40
CA ASN A 22 4.05 -5.79 2.68
C ASN A 22 4.76 -4.46 2.39
N ILE A 23 4.41 -3.78 1.29
CA ILE A 23 4.97 -2.48 0.92
C ILE A 23 4.55 -1.43 1.94
N TYR A 24 3.27 -1.37 2.31
CA TYR A 24 2.74 -0.47 3.34
C TYR A 24 3.48 -0.65 4.66
N ASN A 25 3.56 -1.88 5.19
CA ASN A 25 4.24 -2.14 6.46
C ASN A 25 5.73 -1.76 6.42
N THR A 26 6.40 -2.01 5.29
CA THR A 26 7.80 -1.61 5.10
C THR A 26 7.93 -0.08 5.07
N ALA A 27 7.09 0.61 4.30
CA ALA A 27 7.14 2.07 4.18
C ALA A 27 6.84 2.77 5.52
N VAL A 28 5.90 2.24 6.32
CA VAL A 28 5.60 2.75 7.67
C VAL A 28 6.82 2.68 8.58
N VAL A 29 7.53 1.55 8.60
CA VAL A 29 8.71 1.37 9.45
C VAL A 29 9.85 2.29 9.01
N ILE A 30 10.11 2.38 7.70
CA ILE A 30 11.17 3.25 7.18
C ILE A 30 10.83 4.71 7.42
N ASP A 31 9.60 5.16 7.16
CA ASP A 31 9.15 6.53 7.39
C ASP A 31 9.33 6.94 8.85
N TYR A 32 8.90 6.07 9.77
CA TYR A 32 9.14 6.27 11.20
C TYR A 32 10.64 6.39 11.50
N PHE A 33 11.47 5.49 11.00
CA PHE A 33 12.91 5.52 11.28
C PHE A 33 13.56 6.83 10.80
N VAL A 34 13.38 7.18 9.52
CA VAL A 34 14.06 8.34 8.93
C VAL A 34 13.54 9.67 9.47
N ALA A 35 12.25 9.76 9.81
CA ALA A 35 11.66 10.97 10.37
C ALA A 35 12.11 11.27 11.81
N ASN A 36 12.56 10.24 12.54
CA ASN A 36 13.00 10.36 13.94
C ASN A 36 14.52 10.54 14.10
N GLN A 37 15.29 10.57 13.01
CA GLN A 37 16.75 10.79 13.03
C GLN A 37 17.17 11.99 12.14
N PRO A 38 16.58 13.19 12.33
CA PRO A 38 16.85 14.35 11.47
C PRO A 38 18.29 14.87 11.57
N GLU A 39 19.04 14.47 12.60
CA GLU A 39 20.46 14.80 12.78
C GLU A 39 21.38 14.07 11.79
N ILE A 40 20.93 12.97 11.20
CA ILE A 40 21.65 12.25 10.16
C ILE A 40 21.22 12.83 8.82
N GLU A 41 22.15 13.45 8.08
CA GLU A 41 21.88 14.14 6.82
C GLU A 41 21.16 13.24 5.80
N GLU A 42 21.58 11.97 5.70
CA GLU A 42 20.94 10.99 4.83
C GLU A 42 19.48 10.72 5.23
N CYS A 43 19.20 10.64 6.53
CA CYS A 43 17.83 10.45 7.03
C CYS A 43 16.97 11.69 6.80
N TYR A 44 17.52 12.89 7.06
CA TYR A 44 16.85 14.16 6.77
C TYR A 44 16.47 14.28 5.29
N ASN A 45 17.41 13.93 4.40
CA ASN A 45 17.19 13.99 2.95
C ASN A 45 16.22 12.92 2.46
N LEU A 46 16.22 11.72 3.06
CA LEU A 46 15.31 10.63 2.69
C LEU A 46 13.89 10.81 3.24
N ALA A 47 13.71 11.47 4.38
CA ALA A 47 12.42 11.66 5.03
C ALA A 47 11.29 12.12 4.08
N PRO A 48 11.44 13.19 3.27
CA PRO A 48 10.36 13.60 2.37
C PRO A 48 10.07 12.58 1.27
N VAL A 49 11.08 11.86 0.78
CA VAL A 49 10.92 10.83 -0.27
C VAL A 49 10.19 9.60 0.26
N VAL A 50 10.60 9.13 1.44
CA VAL A 50 9.97 7.99 2.12
C VAL A 50 8.54 8.33 2.53
N LYS A 51 8.28 9.57 2.98
CA LYS A 51 6.93 10.01 3.30
C LYS A 51 5.98 9.97 2.12
N GLN A 52 6.45 10.36 0.92
CA GLN A 52 5.67 10.22 -0.30
C GLN A 52 5.38 8.74 -0.62
N LEU A 53 6.40 7.88 -0.56
CA LEU A 53 6.24 6.44 -0.77
C LEU A 53 5.22 5.83 0.21
N ARG A 54 5.27 6.22 1.48
CA ARG A 54 4.30 5.79 2.50
C ARG A 54 2.89 6.23 2.12
N ASN A 55 2.68 7.48 1.74
CA ASN A 55 1.35 7.96 1.34
C ASN A 55 0.79 7.16 0.15
N ASP A 56 1.62 6.86 -0.85
CA ASP A 56 1.20 6.06 -2.00
C ASP A 56 0.86 4.61 -1.59
N ALA A 57 1.64 4.04 -0.65
CA ALA A 57 1.39 2.71 -0.10
C ALA A 57 0.12 2.66 0.77
N ASP A 58 -0.16 3.71 1.56
CA ASP A 58 -1.37 3.83 2.37
C ASP A 58 -2.62 3.80 1.47
N VAL A 59 -2.61 4.56 0.37
CA VAL A 59 -3.72 4.61 -0.60
C VAL A 59 -3.91 3.24 -1.26
N LEU A 60 -2.83 2.59 -1.70
CA LEU A 60 -2.92 1.28 -2.34
C LEU A 60 -3.44 0.21 -1.36
N ASN A 61 -2.95 0.22 -0.13
CA ASN A 61 -3.36 -0.75 0.89
C ASN A 61 -4.83 -0.55 1.31
N ALA A 62 -5.25 0.72 1.46
CA ALA A 62 -6.65 1.05 1.73
C ALA A 62 -7.57 0.55 0.61
N PHE A 63 -7.17 0.72 -0.67
CA PHE A 63 -7.93 0.20 -1.81
C PHE A 63 -8.18 -1.33 -1.71
N PHE A 64 -7.15 -2.11 -1.38
CA PHE A 64 -7.31 -3.57 -1.25
C PHE A 64 -8.16 -3.96 -0.03
N ILE A 65 -8.01 -3.26 1.10
CA ILE A 65 -8.83 -3.50 2.30
C ILE A 65 -10.31 -3.22 2.03
N ASP A 66 -10.62 -2.11 1.37
CA ASP A 66 -12.01 -1.74 1.07
C ASP A 66 -12.63 -2.71 0.06
N HIS A 67 -11.87 -3.16 -0.93
CA HIS A 67 -12.33 -4.19 -1.86
C HIS A 67 -12.62 -5.53 -1.16
N GLU A 68 -11.75 -5.97 -0.24
CA GLU A 68 -11.98 -7.21 0.52
C GLU A 68 -13.27 -7.12 1.34
N LYS A 69 -13.54 -5.98 1.99
CA LYS A 69 -14.81 -5.75 2.72
C LYS A 69 -16.02 -5.80 1.80
N GLU A 70 -15.98 -5.13 0.65
CA GLU A 70 -17.07 -5.16 -0.33
C GLU A 70 -17.39 -6.60 -0.76
N VAL A 71 -16.36 -7.43 -0.98
CA VAL A 71 -16.53 -8.84 -1.35
C VAL A 71 -17.10 -9.67 -0.18
N GLU A 72 -16.67 -9.43 1.05
CA GLU A 72 -17.22 -10.10 2.23
C GLU A 72 -18.70 -9.77 2.44
N ASP A 73 -19.06 -8.50 2.33
CA ASP A 73 -20.45 -8.02 2.46
C ASP A 73 -21.37 -8.63 1.39
N LEU A 74 -20.90 -8.74 0.14
CA LEU A 74 -21.65 -9.38 -0.95
C LEU A 74 -21.88 -10.87 -0.74
N ASN A 75 -20.97 -11.57 -0.05
CA ASN A 75 -21.09 -13.00 0.22
C ASN A 75 -21.92 -13.31 1.48
N ALA A 76 -22.25 -12.29 2.28
CA ALA A 76 -23.05 -12.42 3.51
C ALA A 76 -24.57 -12.26 3.29
N VAL A 77 -25.01 -11.96 2.06
CA VAL A 77 -26.42 -11.78 1.63
C VAL A 77 -26.91 -13.01 0.87
#